data_AF-A0A967LYU9-F1
#
_entry.id   AF-A0A967LYU9-F1
#
_cell.length_a   1.000
_cell.length_b   1.000
_cell.length_c   1.000
_cell.angle_alpha   90.00
_cell.angle_beta   90.00
_cell.angle_gamma   90.00
#
_symmetry.space_group_name_H-M   'P 1'
#
loop_
_entity.id
_entity.type
_entity.pdbx_description
1 polymer ?
#
loop_
_entity_poly.entity_id
_entity_poly.type
_entity_poly.pdbx_seq_one_letter_code
_entity_poly.pdbx_strand_id
1 'polypeptide(L)' 'LFKRLARENIKTFVENGVKKILVSSPHCYHTFKNEYPEFKANFEVVHVSQYLFELINEGRLELTKEYGKKVTYHDPCY' A
#
# COMPACT_ATOMS: atom_id res chain seq x y z
N LEU A 1 1.96 -16.12 -15.69
CA LEU A 1 1.69 -14.68 -15.85
C LEU A 1 2.26 -13.87 -14.67
N PHE A 2 1.82 -14.13 -13.43
CA PHE A 2 2.27 -13.42 -12.21
C PHE A 2 3.79 -13.23 -12.11
N LYS A 3 4.58 -14.31 -12.10
CA LYS A 3 6.06 -14.25 -11.96
C LYS A 3 6.74 -13.37 -13.02
N ARG A 4 6.18 -13.28 -14.23
CA ARG A 4 6.70 -12.41 -15.31
C ARG A 4 6.45 -10.94 -14.96
N LEU A 5 5.21 -10.60 -14.66
CA LEU A 5 4.80 -9.24 -14.28
C LEU A 5 5.52 -8.77 -13.02
N ALA A 6 5.69 -9.66 -12.03
CA ALA A 6 6.43 -9.34 -10.81
C ALA A 6 7.87 -8.91 -11.12
N ARG A 7 8.59 -9.67 -11.96
CA ARG A 7 9.97 -9.33 -12.35
C ARG A 7 10.05 -8.05 -13.18
N GLU A 8 9.13 -7.84 -14.12
CA GLU A 8 9.06 -6.61 -14.91
C GLU A 8 8.84 -5.38 -14.00
N ASN A 9 7.88 -5.47 -13.08
CA ASN A 9 7.62 -4.42 -12.09
C ASN A 9 8.84 -4.17 -11.18
N ILE A 10 9.46 -5.22 -10.64
CA ILE A 10 10.66 -5.10 -9.79
C ILE A 10 11.77 -4.38 -10.54
N LYS A 11 12.03 -4.76 -11.80
CA LYS A 11 13.02 -4.10 -12.65
C LYS A 11 12.72 -2.60 -12.76
N THR A 12 11.49 -2.25 -13.14
CA THR A 12 11.07 -0.84 -13.24
C THR A 12 11.22 -0.10 -11.92
N PHE A 13 10.84 -0.70 -10.79
CA PHE A 13 10.95 -0.07 -9.47
C PHE A 13 12.40 0.20 -9.07
N VAL A 14 13.29 -0.77 -9.29
CA VAL A 14 14.72 -0.62 -8.99
C VAL A 14 15.37 0.43 -9.89
N GLU A 15 15.06 0.42 -11.19
CA GLU A 15 15.56 1.42 -12.15
C GLU A 15 15.14 2.85 -11.78
N ASN A 16 13.95 3.01 -11.20
CA ASN A 16 13.44 4.30 -10.72
C ASN A 16 13.81 4.62 -9.26
N GLY A 17 14.61 3.78 -8.59
CA GLY A 17 15.04 4.02 -7.21
C GLY A 17 13.89 4.00 -6.20
N VAL A 18 12.82 3.26 -6.46
CA VAL A 18 11.66 3.16 -5.58
C VAL A 18 12.07 2.53 -4.24
N LYS A 19 11.76 3.21 -3.14
CA LYS A 19 12.01 2.73 -1.78
C LYS A 19 10.73 2.36 -1.03
N LYS A 20 9.66 3.12 -1.29
CA LYS A 20 8.35 3.00 -0.64
C LYS A 20 7.25 2.88 -1.68
N ILE A 21 6.35 1.93 -1.49
CA ILE A 21 5.19 1.64 -2.33
C ILE A 21 3.93 1.91 -1.52
N LEU A 22 3.14 2.90 -1.92
CA LEU A 22 1.82 3.18 -1.37
C LEU A 22 0.77 2.39 -2.17
N VAL A 23 -0.09 1.64 -1.49
CA VAL A 23 -1.14 0.84 -2.12
C VAL A 23 -2.52 1.13 -1.54
N SER A 24 -3.56 1.00 -2.36
CA SER A 24 -4.96 1.18 -1.96
C SER A 24 -5.76 -0.12 -1.90
N SER A 25 -5.15 -1.23 -2.30
CA SER A 25 -5.77 -2.55 -2.32
C SER A 25 -5.10 -3.46 -1.31
N PRO A 26 -5.89 -4.20 -0.50
CA PRO A 26 -5.37 -5.18 0.45
C PRO A 26 -4.58 -6.31 -0.24
N HIS A 27 -5.03 -6.74 -1.43
CA HIS A 27 -4.31 -7.72 -2.22
C HIS A 27 -2.97 -7.18 -2.73
N CYS A 28 -2.92 -5.92 -3.18
CA CYS A 28 -1.66 -5.29 -3.59
C CYS A 28 -0.70 -5.21 -2.40
N TYR A 29 -1.20 -4.85 -1.22
CA TYR A 29 -0.40 -4.85 0.01
C TYR A 29 0.19 -6.23 0.27
N HIS A 30 -0.65 -7.27 0.27
CA HIS A 30 -0.20 -8.65 0.46
C HIS A 30 0.85 -9.06 -0.58
N THR A 31 0.62 -8.81 -1.87
CA THR A 31 1.52 -9.19 -2.95
C THR A 31 2.89 -8.53 -2.81
N PHE A 32 2.96 -7.21 -2.63
CA PHE A 32 4.25 -6.54 -2.52
C PHE A 32 4.95 -6.83 -1.18
N LYS A 33 4.18 -7.05 -0.11
CA LYS A 33 4.75 -7.28 1.23
C LYS A 33 5.24 -8.71 1.43
N ASN A 34 4.50 -9.71 0.93
CA ASN A 34 4.69 -11.12 1.27
C ASN A 34 5.17 -11.98 0.09
N GLU A 35 4.69 -11.71 -1.14
CA GLU A 35 5.05 -12.52 -2.32
C GLU A 35 6.30 -12.00 -3.04
N TYR A 36 6.48 -10.67 -3.13
CA TYR A 36 7.67 -10.06 -3.75
C TYR A 36 9.02 -10.44 -3.08
N PRO A 37 9.08 -10.67 -1.75
CA PRO A 37 10.26 -11.22 -1.10
C PRO A 37 10.75 -12.56 -1.68
N GLU A 38 9.89 -13.40 -2.28
CA GLU A 38 10.30 -14.63 -2.97
C GLU A 38 11.22 -14.36 -4.17
N PHE A 39 11.13 -13.17 -4.75
CA PHE A 39 11.99 -12.71 -5.84
C PHE A 39 13.19 -11.88 -5.35
N LYS A 40 13.46 -11.90 -4.03
CA LYS A 40 14.50 -11.10 -3.35
C LYS A 40 14.29 -9.57 -3.47
N ALA A 41 13.06 -9.13 -3.75
CA ALA A 41 12.71 -7.72 -3.82
C ALA A 41 11.98 -7.31 -2.54
N ASN A 42 12.59 -6.42 -1.77
CA ASN A 42 12.01 -5.90 -0.54
C ASN A 42 11.80 -4.40 -0.67
N PHE A 43 10.56 -3.96 -0.48
CA PHE A 43 10.17 -2.55 -0.48
C PHE A 43 9.48 -2.22 0.84
N GLU A 44 9.52 -0.95 1.24
CA GLU A 44 8.60 -0.46 2.26
C GLU A 44 7.21 -0.39 1.62
N VAL A 45 6.26 -1.20 2.09
CA VAL A 45 4.89 -1.24 1.55
C VAL A 45 3.95 -0.69 2.61
N VAL A 46 3.14 0.31 2.24
CA VAL A 46 2.19 0.96 3.15
C VAL A 46 0.81 1.00 2.50
N HIS A 47 -0.23 0.59 3.22
CA HIS A 47 -1.61 0.73 2.77
C HIS A 47 -2.10 2.16 3.00
N VAL A 48 -2.95 2.68 2.10
CA VAL A 48 -3.46 4.06 2.16
C VAL A 48 -4.14 4.39 3.48
N SER A 49 -4.86 3.44 4.10
CA SER A 49 -5.46 3.65 5.43
C SER A 49 -4.40 3.86 6.52
N GLN A 50 -3.28 3.11 6.48
CA GLN A 50 -2.17 3.28 7.41
C GLN A 50 -1.48 4.62 7.21
N TYR A 51 -1.23 4.99 5.96
CA TYR A 51 -0.60 6.27 5.62
C TYR A 51 -1.47 7.47 6.04
N LEU A 52 -2.78 7.42 5.79
CA LEU A 52 -3.71 8.45 6.25
C LEU A 52 -3.77 8.54 7.77
N PHE A 53 -3.77 7.40 8.46
CA PHE A 53 -3.74 7.37 9.92
C PHE A 53 -2.44 7.96 10.50
N GLU A 54 -1.29 7.67 9.89
CA GLU A 54 0.00 8.28 10.23
C GLU A 54 -0.04 9.80 10.07
N LEU A 55 -0.53 10.31 8.93
CA LEU A 55 -0.65 11.76 8.70
C LEU A 55 -1.57 12.46 9.71
N ILE A 56 -2.64 11.80 10.15
CA ILE A 56 -3.54 12.33 11.18
C ILE A 56 -2.80 12.41 12.53
N ASN A 57 -2.10 11.35 12.92
CA ASN A 57 -1.35 11.32 14.18
C ASN A 57 -0.18 12.32 14.20
N GLU A 58 0.45 12.56 13.05
CA GLU A 58 1.51 13.57 12.89
C GLU A 58 0.97 15.02 12.83
N GLY A 59 -0.35 15.21 12.82
CA GLY A 59 -0.98 16.53 12.67
C GLY A 59 -0.82 17.14 11.26
N ARG A 60 -0.39 16.34 10.27
CA ARG A 60 -0.23 16.77 8.87
C ARG A 60 -1.51 16.67 8.06
N LEU A 61 -2.50 15.92 8.57
CA LEU A 61 -3.84 15.82 8.00
C LEU A 61 -4.87 16.04 9.11
N GLU A 62 -5.67 17.09 8.99
CA GLU A 62 -6.75 17.40 9.92
C GLU A 62 -8.11 17.17 9.25
N LEU A 63 -8.98 16.42 9.92
CA LEU A 63 -10.36 16.19 9.48
C LEU A 63 -11.26 17.29 10.07
N THR A 64 -11.38 18.41 9.35
CA THR A 64 -12.08 19.61 9.84
C THR A 64 -13.60 19.59 9.63
N LYS A 65 -14.13 18.62 8.90
CA LYS A 65 -15.55 18.51 8.56
C LYS A 65 -16.12 17.20 9.07
N GLU A 66 -17.32 17.28 9.64
CA GLU A 66 -18.08 16.11 10.02
C GLU A 66 -18.59 15.35 8.78
N TYR A 67 -18.56 14.02 8.87
CA TYR A 67 -19.19 13.13 7.89
C TYR A 67 -20.38 12.42 8.54
N GLY A 68 -21.50 13.14 8.71
CA GLY A 68 -22.71 12.68 9.40
C GLY A 68 -23.57 11.68 8.62
N LYS A 69 -22.97 10.77 7.83
CA LYS A 69 -23.69 9.72 7.09
C LYS A 69 -23.46 8.36 7.75
N LYS A 70 -24.49 7.52 7.73
CA LYS A 70 -24.35 6.11 8.11
C LYS A 70 -23.49 5.41 7.05
N VAL A 71 -22.45 4.73 7.50
CA VAL A 71 -21.55 3.94 6.65
C VAL A 71 -21.53 2.50 7.10
N THR A 72 -21.31 1.58 6.16
CA THR A 72 -20.99 0.18 6.45
C THR A 72 -19.52 -0.02 6.17
N TYR A 73 -18.77 -0.47 7.17
CA TYR A 73 -17.38 -0.84 6.99
C TYR A 73 -17.31 -2.23 6.34
N HIS A 74 -16.59 -2.32 5.23
CA HIS A 74 -16.23 -3.60 4.62
C HIS A 74 -14.79 -3.91 5.00
N ASP A 75 -14.62 -4.98 5.78
CA ASP A 75 -13.32 -5.53 6.12
C ASP A 75 -12.90 -6.54 5.05
N PRO A 76 -11.90 -6.24 4.20
CA PRO A 76 -11.47 -7.16 3.17
C PRO A 76 -10.66 -8.32 3.77
N CYS A 77 -10.65 -9.47 3.10
CA CYS A 77 -9.98 -10.68 3.63
C CYS A 77 -8.44 -10.65 3.64
N TYR A 78 -7.80 -9.58 3.14
CA TYR A 78 -6.35 -9.48 2.94
C TYR A 78 -5.77 -8.24 3.61
#